data_AF-A0A916X3K0-F1
#
_entry.id   AF-A0A916X3K0-F1
#
_cell.length_a   1.000
_cell.length_b   1.000
_cell.length_c   1.000
_cell.angle_alpha   90.00
_cell.angle_beta   90.00
_cell.angle_gamma   90.00
#
_symmetry.space_group_name_H-M   'P 1'
#
loop_
_entity.id
_entity.type
_entity.pdbx_description
1 polymer ?
#
loop_
_entity_poly.entity_id
_entity_poly.type
_entity_poly.pdbx_seq_one_letter_code
_entity_poly.pdbx_strand_id
1 'polypeptide(L)' 'MAGEANGRRVCAMEISPAYVDVAMARWQAETGKDAILDSDGRTFAEVKAERQGDDAVLPADTPETDNAPEPARKRKTAA' A
#
# COMPACT_ATOMS: atom_id res chain seq x y z
N MET A 1 -12.92 5.19 9.04
CA MET A 1 -12.53 4.59 10.35
C MET A 1 -13.69 4.67 11.35
N ALA A 2 -14.53 3.63 11.45
CA ALA A 2 -15.76 3.67 12.23
C ALA A 2 -15.55 3.65 13.76
N GLY A 3 -14.64 2.82 14.29
CA GLY A 3 -14.42 2.72 15.73
C GLY A 3 -13.91 4.02 16.34
N GLU A 4 -12.87 4.61 15.74
CA GLU A 4 -12.30 5.88 16.20
C GLU A 4 -13.27 7.06 16.04
N ALA A 5 -14.04 7.10 14.93
CA ALA A 5 -15.09 8.11 14.75
C ALA A 5 -16.16 8.08 15.84
N ASN A 6 -16.33 6.94 16.53
CA ASN A 6 -17.22 6.78 17.69
C ASN A 6 -16.47 6.96 19.04
N GLY A 7 -15.27 7.52 19.04
CA GLY A 7 -14.48 7.75 20.24
C GLY A 7 -13.88 6.48 20.87
N ARG A 8 -13.81 5.37 20.13
CA ARG A 8 -13.24 4.11 20.64
C ARG A 8 -11.77 3.99 20.31
N ARG A 9 -11.01 3.35 21.21
CA ARG A 9 -9.66 2.87 20.91
C ARG A 9 -9.77 1.64 19.99
N VAL A 10 -9.04 1.64 18.88
CA VAL A 10 -9.04 0.56 17.90
C VAL A 10 -7.62 0.00 17.82
N CYS A 11 -7.50 -1.32 17.93
CA CYS A 11 -6.27 -2.05 17.65
C CYS A 11 -6.51 -2.89 16.40
N ALA A 12 -5.62 -2.80 15.42
CA ALA A 12 -5.71 -3.53 14.16
C ALA A 12 -4.38 -4.20 13.84
N MET A 13 -4.44 -5.28 13.07
CA MET A 13 -3.28 -6.00 12.55
C MET A 13 -3.53 -6.28 11.08
N GLU A 14 -2.58 -5.93 10.23
CA GLU A 14 -2.61 -6.23 8.80
C GLU A 14 -1.66 -7.39 8.52
N ILE A 15 -2.13 -8.37 7.76
CA ILE A 15 -1.36 -9.60 7.48
C ILE A 15 -0.39 -9.38 6.32
N SER A 16 -0.78 -8.55 5.36
CA SER A 16 0.01 -8.33 4.15
C SER A 16 0.81 -7.02 4.27
N PRO A 17 2.15 -7.09 4.23
CA PRO A 17 2.99 -5.89 4.30
C PRO A 17 2.61 -4.81 3.28
N ALA A 18 2.19 -5.22 2.07
CA ALA A 18 1.79 -4.31 1.00
C ALA A 18 0.54 -3.47 1.34
N TYR A 19 -0.32 -3.94 2.25
CA TYR A 19 -1.54 -3.22 2.64
C TYR A 19 -1.39 -2.37 3.89
N VAL A 20 -0.27 -2.50 4.63
CA VAL A 20 0.02 -1.67 5.80
C VAL A 20 0.03 -0.19 5.41
N ASP A 21 0.73 0.15 4.32
CA ASP A 21 0.82 1.52 3.83
C ASP A 21 -0.54 2.10 3.45
N VAL A 22 -1.42 1.27 2.86
CA VAL A 22 -2.77 1.67 2.46
C VAL A 22 -3.65 1.92 3.68
N ALA A 23 -3.61 1.04 4.67
CA ALA A 23 -4.34 1.20 5.91
C ALA A 23 -3.91 2.48 6.64
N MET A 24 -2.59 2.72 6.70
CA MET A 24 -2.04 3.93 7.31
C MET A 24 -2.46 5.19 6.57
N ALA A 25 -2.28 5.26 5.26
CA ALA A 25 -2.63 6.43 4.46
C ALA A 25 -4.12 6.80 4.57
N ARG A 26 -5.00 5.79 4.57
CA ARG A 26 -6.45 6.01 4.76
C ARG A 26 -6.76 6.55 6.14
N TRP A 27 -6.17 5.97 7.19
CA TRP A 27 -6.37 6.44 8.56
C TRP A 27 -5.88 7.87 8.74
N GLN A 28 -4.70 8.22 8.23
CA GLN A 28 -4.18 9.59 8.31
C GLN A 28 -5.08 10.58 7.53
N ALA A 29 -5.55 10.20 6.35
CA ALA A 29 -6.46 11.04 5.55
C ALA A 29 -7.81 11.30 6.24
N GLU A 30 -8.36 10.29 6.92
CA GLU A 30 -9.63 10.41 7.64
C GLU A 30 -9.51 11.17 8.98
N THR A 31 -8.38 11.02 9.68
CA THR A 31 -8.21 11.58 11.04
C THR A 31 -7.41 12.88 11.07
N GLY A 32 -6.63 13.17 10.04
CA GLY A 32 -5.68 14.28 9.99
C GLY A 32 -4.47 14.12 10.91
N LYS A 33 -4.24 12.92 11.47
CA LYS A 33 -3.17 12.66 12.44
C LYS A 33 -1.94 12.04 11.78
N ASP A 34 -0.79 12.28 12.38
CA ASP A 34 0.43 11.57 12.04
C ASP A 34 0.51 10.23 12.74
N ALA A 35 0.83 9.20 11.96
CA ALA A 35 1.07 7.86 12.45
C ALA A 35 2.49 7.77 13.00
N ILE A 36 2.61 7.33 14.24
CA ILE A 36 3.88 7.31 14.98
C ILE A 36 4.28 5.86 15.25
N LEU A 37 5.54 5.54 14.97
CA LEU A 37 6.15 4.28 15.35
C LEU A 37 6.45 4.29 16.85
N ASP A 38 5.79 3.41 17.61
CA ASP A 38 5.85 3.37 19.08
C ASP A 38 7.29 3.19 19.62
N SER A 39 8.15 2.49 18.88
CA SER A 39 9.51 2.16 19.32
C SER A 39 10.45 3.37 19.41
N ASP A 40 10.33 4.34 18.51
CA ASP A 40 11.30 5.44 18.38
C ASP A 40 10.68 6.82 18.05
N GLY A 41 9.35 6.90 17.92
CA GLY A 41 8.63 8.15 17.74
C GLY A 41 8.64 8.71 16.31
N ARG A 42 9.21 7.99 15.33
CA ARG A 42 9.22 8.45 13.94
C ARG A 42 7.84 8.39 13.31
N THR A 43 7.58 9.32 12.42
CA THR A 43 6.38 9.37 11.59
C THR A 43 6.39 8.27 10.53
N PHE A 44 5.21 7.90 10.07
CA PHE A 44 5.06 6.97 8.95
C PHE A 44 5.77 7.47 7.68
N ALA A 45 5.85 8.79 7.46
CA ALA A 45 6.56 9.36 6.32
C ALA A 45 8.08 9.10 6.39
N GLU A 46 8.69 9.27 7.57
CA GLU A 46 10.11 9.01 7.80
C GLU A 46 10.44 7.52 7.60
N VAL A 47 9.64 6.63 8.19
CA VAL A 47 9.82 5.18 8.08
C VAL A 47 9.61 4.70 6.65
N LYS A 48 8.64 5.27 5.93
CA LYS A 48 8.39 4.94 4.53
C LYS A 48 9.56 5.35 3.63
N ALA A 49 10.11 6.55 3.84
CA ALA A 49 11.26 7.03 3.06
C ALA A 49 12.50 6.14 3.26
N GLU A 50 12.77 5.72 4.49
CA GLU A 50 13.85 4.78 4.81
C GLU A 50 13.65 3.43 4.08
N ARG A 51 12.48 2.80 4.23
CA ARG A 51 12.22 1.47 3.66
C ARG A 51 12.17 1.44 2.14
N GLN A 52 11.72 2.53 1.50
CA GLN A 52 11.72 2.65 0.05
C GLN A 52 13.12 2.95 -0.52
N GLY A 53 14.10 3.28 0.32
CA GLY A 53 15.47 3.55 -0.04
C GLY A 53 16.39 2.31 -0.11
N ASP A 54 15.94 1.14 0.36
CA ASP A 54 16.78 -0.08 0.46
C ASP A 54 16.39 -1.20 -0.53
N ASP A 55 15.23 -1.14 -1.21
CA ASP A 55 14.73 -2.21 -2.11
C ASP A 55 15.14 -2.02 -3.59
N ALA A 56 16.08 -1.13 -3.89
CA ALA A 56 16.57 -0.88 -5.25
C ALA A 56 17.79 -1.74 -5.64
N VAL A 57 17.83 -3.02 -5.22
CA VAL A 57 18.69 -4.02 -5.86
C VAL A 57 17.83 -5.19 -6.33
N LEU A 58 17.12 -4.96 -7.44
CA LEU A 58 16.73 -6.05 -8.33
C LEU A 58 18.04 -6.51 -9.02
N PRO A 59 18.49 -7.77 -8.87
CA PRO A 59 19.51 -8.28 -9.78
C PRO A 59 18.91 -8.24 -11.19
N ALA A 60 19.46 -7.35 -12.01
CA ALA A 60 19.22 -7.30 -13.43
C ALA A 60 19.75 -8.59 -14.04
N ASP A 61 18.89 -9.59 -14.21
CA ASP A 61 18.96 -10.57 -15.30
C ASP A 61 17.72 -11.47 -15.24
N THR A 62 16.73 -11.16 -16.06
CA THR A 62 15.81 -12.17 -16.57
C THR A 62 15.70 -11.94 -18.07
N PRO A 63 16.18 -12.87 -18.92
CA PRO A 63 16.07 -12.70 -20.35
C PRO A 63 14.59 -12.83 -20.74
N GLU A 64 14.12 -11.75 -21.35
CA GLU A 64 13.04 -11.63 -22.33
C GLU A 64 12.31 -12.94 -22.68
N THR A 65 11.07 -13.09 -22.18
CA THR A 65 10.11 -14.03 -22.77
C THR A 65 9.10 -13.23 -23.60
N ASP A 66 9.19 -13.47 -24.90
CA ASP A 66 8.28 -13.14 -25.99
C ASP A 66 6.81 -13.01 -25.56
N ASN A 67 6.27 -11.79 -25.63
CA ASN A 67 4.85 -11.52 -25.46
C ASN A 67 4.27 -11.06 -26.81
N ALA A 68 3.80 -12.02 -27.61
CA ALA A 68 2.91 -11.74 -28.74
C ALA A 68 1.55 -11.25 -28.20
N PRO A 69 0.92 -10.21 -28.80
CA PRO A 69 -0.34 -9.69 -28.29
C PRO A 69 -1.52 -10.62 -28.62
N GLU A 70 -2.27 -11.05 -27.61
CA GLU A 70 -3.58 -11.71 -27.79
C GLU A 70 -4.57 -10.77 -28.50
N PRO A 71 -5.37 -11.25 -29.48
CA PRO A 71 -6.32 -10.40 -30.17
C PRO A 71 -7.54 -10.06 -29.30
N ALA A 72 -7.88 -8.78 -29.26
CA ALA A 72 -8.99 -8.19 -28.51
C ALA A 72 -10.36 -8.86 -28.80
N ARG A 73 -11.02 -9.39 -27.76
CA ARG A 73 -12.42 -9.83 -27.84
C ARG A 73 -13.35 -8.64 -28.08
N LYS A 74 -13.99 -8.60 -29.25
CA LYS A 74 -15.04 -7.62 -29.56
C LYS A 74 -16.31 -7.94 -28.77
N ARG A 75 -16.78 -6.96 -27.98
CA ARG A 75 -18.11 -7.01 -27.35
C ARG A 75 -19.20 -6.99 -28.44
N LYS A 76 -20.12 -7.96 -28.39
CA LYS A 76 -21.25 -8.07 -29.30
C LYS A 76 -22.42 -7.27 -28.70
N THR A 77 -22.80 -6.16 -29.35
CA THR A 77 -24.05 -5.43 -29.07
C THR A 77 -25.20 -6.19 -29.73
N ALA A 78 -26.30 -6.41 -29.01
CA ALA A 78 -27.56 -6.89 -29.56
C ALA A 78 -28.67 -5.88 -29.23
N ALA A 79 -29.57 -5.72 -30.20
CA ALA A 79 -30.67 -4.76 -30.27
C ALA A 79 -31.86 -5.12 -29.36
#